data_AF-A0A1B1PWX6-F1
#
_entry.id   AF-A0A1B1PWX6-F1
#
_cell.length_a   1.000
_cell.length_b   1.000
_cell.length_c   1.000
_cell.angle_alpha   90.00
_cell.angle_beta   90.00
_cell.angle_gamma   90.00
#
_symmetry.space_group_name_H-M   'P 1'
#
loop_
_entity.id
_entity.type
_entity.pdbx_description
1 polymer ?
#
loop_
_entity_poly.entity_id
_entity_poly.type
_entity_poly.pdbx_seq_one_letter_code
_entity_poly.pdbx_strand_id
1 'polypeptide(L)'
;MPKVLDLNPTEVSQVRLIETSSQAKDRKHIEARGEIVLRRQPSDADELEEQLDHLAQMIAAEHDERVLGGRKGQLELQFHDVADQVRLAKLKRNYLLTRARVGGDFHPWTTRDDRVFRIECVRPIPSDFELSPWDRKDRERRRDEAIRIFGQAELETREWMSVLKARGYACRRPHPNAQELLVRAYIGEHAKFDMLVAPSANGFWDVSAKEAQNKREARLRARCVRDGHVRALANVLAEIMSVRRQRLWDI
;
A
#
# COMPACT_ATOMS: atom_id res chain seq x y z
N MET A 1 -3.44 17.17 -30.87
CA MET A 1 -3.15 17.94 -32.10
C MET A 1 -3.71 19.34 -31.93
N PRO A 2 -2.91 20.40 -32.14
CA PRO A 2 -3.46 21.75 -32.15
C PRO A 2 -4.48 21.88 -33.29
N LYS A 3 -5.67 22.41 -32.98
CA LYS A 3 -6.70 22.67 -33.98
C LYS A 3 -6.45 24.08 -34.51
N VAL A 4 -5.92 24.18 -35.72
CA VAL A 4 -5.73 25.47 -36.40
C VAL A 4 -7.07 25.85 -37.02
N LEU A 5 -7.57 27.03 -36.65
CA LEU A 5 -8.79 27.61 -37.20
C LEU A 5 -8.37 28.72 -38.17
N ASP A 6 -8.80 28.60 -39.42
CA ASP A 6 -8.64 29.64 -40.42
C ASP A 6 -9.84 30.59 -40.33
N LEU A 7 -9.59 31.85 -39.98
CA LEU A 7 -10.64 32.84 -39.69
C LEU A 7 -10.72 33.83 -40.85
N ASN A 8 -11.91 33.97 -41.46
CA ASN A 8 -12.13 34.92 -42.54
C ASN A 8 -12.08 36.37 -42.00
N PRO A 9 -11.13 37.21 -42.44
CA PRO A 9 -10.95 38.57 -41.92
C PRO A 9 -12.12 39.52 -42.23
N THR A 10 -13.02 39.19 -43.16
CA THR A 10 -14.24 39.99 -43.41
C THR A 10 -15.41 39.64 -42.49
N GLU A 11 -15.34 38.51 -41.77
CA GLU A 11 -16.42 38.01 -40.91
C GLU A 11 -16.06 38.09 -39.41
N VAL A 12 -14.77 38.18 -39.09
CA VAL A 12 -14.28 38.21 -37.71
C VAL A 12 -13.66 39.57 -37.41
N SER A 13 -14.40 40.39 -36.65
CA SER A 13 -13.95 41.71 -36.23
C SER A 13 -12.98 41.68 -35.04
N GLN A 14 -13.01 40.63 -34.21
CA GLN A 14 -12.11 40.48 -33.07
C GLN A 14 -11.99 39.02 -32.59
N VAL A 15 -10.79 38.62 -32.19
CA VAL A 15 -10.54 37.37 -31.44
C VAL A 15 -10.17 37.73 -30.00
N ARG A 16 -10.86 37.13 -29.02
CA ARG A 16 -10.57 37.29 -27.59
C ARG A 16 -10.34 35.93 -26.96
N LEU A 17 -9.29 35.82 -26.14
CA LEU A 17 -9.09 34.66 -25.28
C LEU A 17 -10.10 34.72 -24.14
N ILE A 18 -11.10 33.83 -24.17
CA ILE A 18 -12.12 33.74 -23.12
C ILE A 18 -11.55 32.95 -21.93
N GLU A 19 -11.03 31.75 -22.18
CA GLU A 19 -10.39 30.91 -21.18
C GLU A 19 -9.35 29.98 -21.83
N THR A 20 -8.32 29.64 -21.08
CA THR A 20 -7.36 28.58 -21.45
C THR A 20 -7.91 27.21 -21.09
N SER A 21 -7.37 26.16 -21.71
CA SER A 21 -7.77 24.78 -21.39
C SER A 21 -7.44 24.36 -19.95
N SER A 22 -6.39 24.93 -19.34
CA SER A 22 -6.10 24.79 -17.90
C SER A 22 -7.15 25.49 -17.05
N GLN A 23 -7.49 26.75 -17.33
CA GLN A 23 -8.53 27.47 -16.58
C GLN A 23 -9.89 26.78 -16.68
N ALA A 24 -10.26 26.27 -17.85
CA ALA A 24 -11.49 25.49 -18.03
C ALA A 24 -11.48 24.19 -17.22
N LYS A 25 -10.32 23.52 -17.09
CA LYS A 25 -10.16 22.34 -16.24
C LYS A 25 -10.24 22.70 -14.75
N ASP A 26 -9.56 23.75 -14.32
CA ASP A 26 -9.54 24.20 -12.93
C ASP A 26 -10.94 24.62 -12.49
N ARG A 27 -11.67 25.35 -13.34
CA ARG A 27 -13.08 25.70 -13.10
C ARG A 27 -13.95 24.45 -12.94
N LYS A 28 -13.89 23.51 -13.90
CA LYS A 28 -14.64 22.24 -13.81
C LYS A 28 -14.27 21.44 -12.57
N HIS A 29 -13.00 21.47 -12.16
CA HIS A 29 -12.54 20.80 -10.96
C HIS A 29 -13.10 21.45 -9.69
N ILE A 30 -13.15 22.79 -9.63
CA ILE A 30 -13.76 23.54 -8.53
C ILE A 30 -15.27 23.27 -8.47
N GLU A 31 -15.96 23.33 -9.61
CA GLU A 31 -17.39 23.01 -9.71
C GLU A 31 -17.69 21.57 -9.27
N ALA A 32 -16.84 20.61 -9.65
CA ALA A 32 -16.99 19.21 -9.30
C ALA A 32 -16.79 18.90 -7.80
N ARG A 33 -16.09 19.77 -7.05
CA ARG A 33 -15.94 19.63 -5.59
C ARG A 33 -17.24 19.94 -4.83
N GLY A 34 -18.18 20.64 -5.46
CA GLY A 34 -19.41 21.09 -4.81
C GLY A 34 -19.15 21.96 -3.58
N GLU A 35 -19.94 21.76 -2.53
CA GLU A 35 -19.77 22.48 -1.27
C GLU A 35 -18.52 22.01 -0.52
N ILE A 36 -17.57 22.93 -0.33
CA ILE A 36 -16.32 22.70 0.38
C ILE A 36 -16.59 22.47 1.87
N VAL A 37 -16.20 21.29 2.35
CA VAL A 37 -16.33 20.91 3.77
C VAL A 37 -15.21 21.52 4.59
N LEU A 38 -13.97 21.38 4.10
CA LEU A 38 -12.77 21.84 4.81
C LEU A 38 -12.26 23.13 4.18
N ARG A 39 -12.41 24.24 4.91
CA ARG A 39 -12.06 25.58 4.42
C ARG A 39 -10.58 25.92 4.56
N ARG A 40 -9.86 25.25 5.44
CA ARG A 40 -8.46 25.53 5.76
C ARG A 40 -7.60 24.34 5.34
N GLN A 41 -6.42 24.65 4.78
CA GLN A 41 -5.38 23.64 4.59
C GLN A 41 -4.82 23.20 5.94
N PRO A 42 -4.45 21.92 6.08
CA PRO A 42 -3.85 21.41 7.30
C PRO A 42 -2.51 22.10 7.56
N SER A 43 -2.29 22.47 8.81
CA SER A 43 -1.08 23.17 9.26
C SER A 43 0.02 22.22 9.75
N ASP A 44 -0.35 20.99 10.10
CA ASP A 44 0.56 19.92 10.51
C ASP A 44 0.06 18.53 10.06
N ALA A 45 0.81 17.49 10.42
CA ALA A 45 0.54 16.11 10.04
C ALA A 45 -0.71 15.54 10.73
N ASP A 46 -0.96 15.93 11.98
CA ASP A 46 -2.10 15.43 12.76
C ASP A 46 -3.40 16.03 12.18
N GLU A 47 -3.42 17.34 11.91
CA GLU A 47 -4.55 18.00 11.25
C GLU A 47 -4.81 17.41 9.85
N LEU A 48 -3.77 17.03 9.10
CA LEU A 48 -3.93 16.35 7.82
C LEU A 48 -4.61 14.98 7.99
N GLU A 49 -4.17 14.17 8.95
CA GLU A 49 -4.79 12.86 9.21
C GLU A 49 -6.25 13.02 9.66
N GLU A 50 -6.54 13.95 10.58
CA GLU A 50 -7.90 14.25 11.05
C GLU A 50 -8.82 14.70 9.91
N GLN A 51 -8.33 15.59 9.03
CA GLN A 51 -9.09 16.06 7.87
C GLN A 51 -9.42 14.91 6.90
N LEU A 52 -8.46 14.03 6.64
CA LEU A 52 -8.68 12.85 5.80
C LEU A 52 -9.67 11.86 6.43
N ASP A 53 -9.61 11.67 7.74
CA ASP A 53 -10.54 10.80 8.48
C ASP A 53 -11.95 11.35 8.50
N HIS A 54 -12.11 12.65 8.75
CA HIS A 54 -13.42 13.30 8.72
C HIS A 54 -14.06 13.14 7.34
N LEU A 55 -13.33 13.43 6.27
CA LEU A 55 -13.83 13.24 4.90
C LEU A 55 -14.18 11.76 4.62
N ALA A 56 -13.34 10.82 5.05
CA ALA A 56 -13.61 9.39 4.87
C ALA A 56 -14.88 8.94 5.61
N GLN A 57 -15.14 9.46 6.81
CA GLN A 57 -16.36 9.19 7.58
C GLN A 57 -17.60 9.77 6.90
N MET A 58 -17.52 11.01 6.37
CA MET A 58 -18.62 11.60 5.60
C MET A 58 -18.92 10.80 4.33
N ILE A 59 -17.89 10.35 3.60
CA ILE A 59 -18.05 9.49 2.42
C ILE A 59 -18.73 8.16 2.79
N ALA A 60 -18.34 7.56 3.91
CA ALA A 60 -18.92 6.30 4.37
C ALA A 60 -20.38 6.43 4.81
N ALA A 61 -20.77 7.58 5.37
CA ALA A 61 -22.14 7.88 5.77
C ALA A 61 -23.04 8.29 4.59
N GLU A 62 -22.45 8.67 3.46
CA GLU A 62 -23.19 9.14 2.28
C GLU A 62 -23.77 7.98 1.45
N HIS A 63 -25.06 8.05 1.18
CA HIS A 63 -25.85 7.02 0.49
C HIS A 63 -26.20 7.40 -0.95
N ASP A 64 -25.84 8.61 -1.40
CA ASP A 64 -26.01 9.04 -2.79
C ASP A 64 -25.02 8.33 -3.73
N GLU A 65 -25.38 7.13 -4.16
CA GLU A 65 -24.62 6.32 -5.13
C GLU A 65 -25.10 6.49 -6.58
N ARG A 66 -26.19 7.25 -6.81
CA ARG A 66 -26.95 7.19 -8.07
C ARG A 66 -26.63 8.34 -9.04
N VAL A 67 -25.85 9.33 -8.63
CA VAL A 67 -25.57 10.52 -9.45
C VAL A 67 -24.06 10.69 -9.67
N LEU A 68 -23.63 10.70 -10.94
CA LEU A 68 -22.31 11.19 -11.34
C LEU A 68 -22.19 12.66 -10.92
N GLY A 69 -21.32 12.97 -9.95
CA GLY A 69 -21.22 14.30 -9.34
C GLY A 69 -22.13 14.53 -8.13
N GLY A 70 -22.77 13.47 -7.61
CA GLY A 70 -23.48 13.48 -6.33
C GLY A 70 -22.56 13.76 -5.14
N ARG A 71 -23.15 13.92 -3.96
CA ARG A 71 -22.42 14.38 -2.75
C ARG A 71 -21.24 13.47 -2.42
N LYS A 72 -21.39 12.16 -2.58
CA LYS A 72 -20.32 11.17 -2.36
C LYS A 72 -19.11 11.43 -3.24
N GLY A 73 -19.32 11.65 -4.55
CA GLY A 73 -18.25 11.93 -5.51
C GLY A 73 -17.56 13.28 -5.23
N GLN A 74 -18.32 14.28 -4.79
CA GLN A 74 -17.76 15.58 -4.37
C GLN A 74 -16.82 15.43 -3.16
N LEU A 75 -17.24 14.65 -2.16
CA LEU A 75 -16.43 14.37 -0.98
C LEU A 75 -15.18 13.55 -1.31
N GLU A 76 -15.28 12.56 -2.20
CA GLU A 76 -14.14 11.77 -2.69
C GLU A 76 -13.09 12.65 -3.39
N LEU A 77 -13.53 13.62 -4.20
CA LEU A 77 -12.63 14.59 -4.83
C LEU A 77 -11.91 15.43 -3.78
N GLN A 78 -12.64 15.97 -2.80
CA GLN A 78 -12.04 16.75 -1.70
C GLN A 78 -11.05 15.90 -0.89
N PHE A 79 -11.36 14.64 -0.61
CA PHE A 79 -10.46 13.71 0.07
C PHE A 79 -9.17 13.48 -0.73
N HIS A 80 -9.28 13.33 -2.05
CA HIS A 80 -8.11 13.20 -2.91
C HIS A 80 -7.27 14.48 -2.98
N ASP A 81 -7.91 15.66 -3.00
CA ASP A 81 -7.20 16.95 -2.96
C ASP A 81 -6.35 17.08 -1.68
N VAL A 82 -6.92 16.72 -0.52
CA VAL A 82 -6.19 16.73 0.75
C VAL A 82 -5.05 15.70 0.73
N ALA A 83 -5.32 14.48 0.27
CA ALA A 83 -4.32 13.42 0.17
C ALA A 83 -3.17 13.75 -0.81
N ASP A 84 -3.45 14.55 -1.85
CA ASP A 84 -2.48 14.96 -2.86
C ASP A 84 -1.45 15.97 -2.33
N GLN A 85 -1.77 16.70 -1.26
CA GLN A 85 -0.82 17.61 -0.59
C GLN A 85 0.45 16.87 -0.14
N VAL A 86 0.31 15.62 0.31
CA VAL A 86 1.42 14.75 0.69
C VAL A 86 1.73 13.66 -0.34
N ARG A 87 1.04 13.67 -1.48
CA ARG A 87 1.11 12.61 -2.50
C ARG A 87 0.88 11.22 -1.89
N LEU A 88 -0.10 11.10 -1.00
CA LEU A 88 -0.38 9.86 -0.29
C LEU A 88 -0.66 8.75 -1.31
N ALA A 89 -0.03 7.58 -1.15
CA ALA A 89 -0.18 6.49 -2.11
C ALA A 89 -1.63 5.97 -2.16
N LYS A 90 -2.09 5.54 -3.34
CA LYS A 90 -3.46 5.00 -3.55
C LYS A 90 -3.84 3.91 -2.52
N LEU A 91 -2.93 2.97 -2.25
CA LEU A 91 -3.17 1.89 -1.29
C LEU A 91 -3.41 2.39 0.15
N LYS A 92 -2.82 3.54 0.51
CA LYS A 92 -3.00 4.17 1.83
C LYS A 92 -4.29 4.98 1.89
N ARG A 93 -4.65 5.66 0.80
CA ARG A 93 -5.98 6.28 0.62
C ARG A 93 -7.10 5.27 0.80
N ASN A 94 -6.99 4.13 0.11
CA ASN A 94 -7.94 3.03 0.21
C ASN A 94 -8.07 2.50 1.64
N TYR A 95 -6.96 2.42 2.39
CA TYR A 95 -7.00 2.04 3.78
C TYR A 95 -7.85 3.00 4.63
N LEU A 96 -7.68 4.32 4.47
CA LEU A 96 -8.45 5.32 5.22
C LEU A 96 -9.95 5.26 4.90
N LEU A 97 -10.30 5.14 3.61
CA LEU A 97 -11.69 4.99 3.18
C LEU A 97 -12.30 3.68 3.70
N THR A 98 -11.55 2.58 3.69
CA THR A 98 -12.00 1.31 4.24
C THR A 98 -12.11 1.36 5.77
N ARG A 99 -11.21 2.07 6.46
CA ARG A 99 -11.24 2.27 7.92
C ARG A 99 -12.55 2.91 8.36
N ALA A 100 -12.98 3.97 7.66
CA ALA A 100 -14.25 4.63 7.90
C ALA A 100 -15.45 3.68 7.67
N ARG A 101 -15.43 2.88 6.60
CA ARG A 101 -16.49 1.90 6.30
C ARG A 101 -16.57 0.74 7.31
N VAL A 102 -15.42 0.27 7.79
CA VAL A 102 -15.33 -0.81 8.77
C VAL A 102 -15.68 -0.33 10.18
N GLY A 103 -15.53 0.98 10.45
CA GLY A 103 -15.88 1.62 11.72
C GLY A 103 -14.74 1.60 12.74
N GLY A 104 -13.50 1.37 12.30
CA GLY A 104 -12.36 1.30 13.20
C GLY A 104 -11.06 0.89 12.50
N ASP A 105 -9.96 1.02 13.24
CA ASP A 105 -8.63 0.58 12.83
C ASP A 105 -8.61 -0.94 12.59
N PHE A 106 -7.88 -1.37 11.58
CA PHE A 106 -7.72 -2.77 11.21
C PHE A 106 -6.31 -3.03 10.64
N HIS A 107 -5.92 -4.31 10.63
CA HIS A 107 -4.65 -4.72 10.06
C HIS A 107 -4.88 -5.33 8.66
N PRO A 108 -4.44 -4.67 7.56
CA PRO A 108 -4.84 -5.04 6.20
C PRO A 108 -4.53 -6.48 5.80
N TRP A 109 -3.50 -7.07 6.40
CA TRP A 109 -3.08 -8.44 6.06
C TRP A 109 -3.84 -9.52 6.83
N THR A 110 -4.20 -9.24 8.08
CA THR A 110 -4.69 -10.27 9.02
C THR A 110 -6.19 -10.17 9.24
N THR A 111 -6.78 -8.99 9.05
CA THR A 111 -8.23 -8.80 9.12
C THR A 111 -8.92 -9.67 8.06
N ARG A 112 -9.95 -10.40 8.50
CA ARG A 112 -10.82 -11.26 7.68
C ARG A 112 -12.20 -10.60 7.63
N ASP A 113 -12.30 -9.54 6.84
CA ASP A 113 -13.56 -8.85 6.55
C ASP A 113 -13.65 -8.72 5.02
N ASP A 114 -14.79 -9.08 4.45
CA ASP A 114 -15.00 -9.09 2.99
C ASP A 114 -14.92 -7.68 2.38
N ARG A 115 -15.07 -6.64 3.21
CA ARG A 115 -14.89 -5.23 2.82
C ARG A 115 -13.43 -4.84 2.73
N VAL A 116 -12.50 -5.63 3.30
CA VAL A 116 -11.07 -5.35 3.35
C VAL A 116 -10.34 -6.10 2.24
N PHE A 117 -10.04 -5.39 1.16
CA PHE A 117 -9.22 -5.90 0.06
C PHE A 117 -7.73 -5.80 0.40
N ARG A 118 -7.15 -6.91 0.86
CA ARG A 118 -5.73 -6.98 1.30
C ARG A 118 -4.74 -6.46 0.26
N ILE A 119 -4.98 -6.74 -1.02
CA ILE A 119 -4.11 -6.33 -2.12
C ILE A 119 -4.21 -4.83 -2.44
N GLU A 120 -5.26 -4.15 -1.95
CA GLU A 120 -5.55 -2.76 -2.25
C GLU A 120 -5.37 -1.82 -1.06
N CYS A 121 -5.00 -2.33 0.12
CA CYS A 121 -4.95 -1.56 1.36
C CYS A 121 -3.59 -1.70 2.05
N VAL A 122 -2.89 -0.58 2.22
CA VAL A 122 -1.67 -0.49 3.05
C VAL A 122 -1.96 0.50 4.17
N ARG A 123 -1.76 0.08 5.41
CA ARG A 123 -1.93 0.98 6.55
C ARG A 123 -0.86 2.08 6.51
N PRO A 124 -1.22 3.38 6.49
CA PRO A 124 -0.26 4.46 6.61
C PRO A 124 0.38 4.48 8.00
N ILE A 125 1.58 5.05 8.06
CA ILE A 125 2.28 5.39 9.31
C ILE A 125 2.29 6.91 9.47
N PRO A 126 2.47 7.46 10.68
CA PRO A 126 2.48 8.91 10.93
C PRO A 126 3.39 9.69 9.96
N SER A 127 4.58 9.18 9.68
CA SER A 127 5.51 9.75 8.69
C SER A 127 4.95 9.84 7.26
N ASP A 128 3.79 9.27 6.93
CA ASP A 128 3.12 9.45 5.64
C ASP A 128 2.33 10.76 5.54
N PHE A 129 1.92 11.32 6.68
CA PHE A 129 1.11 12.54 6.78
C PHE A 129 1.96 13.80 6.92
N GLU A 130 3.27 13.65 7.10
CA GLU A 130 4.20 14.77 7.20
C GLU A 130 4.13 15.65 5.94
N LEU A 131 3.93 16.95 6.14
CA LEU A 131 3.78 17.91 5.04
C LEU A 131 5.08 18.04 4.24
N SER A 132 6.21 17.99 4.95
CA SER A 132 7.56 18.04 4.40
C SER A 132 7.93 16.74 3.66
N PRO A 133 8.32 16.81 2.38
CA PRO A 133 8.75 15.64 1.63
C PRO A 133 10.02 14.96 2.17
N TRP A 134 10.84 15.67 2.95
CA TRP A 134 12.09 15.14 3.51
C TRP A 134 11.81 14.26 4.72
N ASP A 135 10.94 14.72 5.62
CA ASP A 135 10.52 13.98 6.81
C ASP A 135 9.78 12.70 6.41
N ARG A 136 8.97 12.77 5.33
CA ARG A 136 8.36 11.58 4.71
C ARG A 136 9.35 10.53 4.19
N LYS A 137 10.61 10.88 3.94
CA LYS A 137 11.64 10.00 3.36
C LYS A 137 12.63 9.44 4.38
N ASP A 138 12.55 9.87 5.64
CA ASP A 138 13.39 9.34 6.71
C ASP A 138 13.16 7.83 6.86
N ARG A 139 14.17 7.03 6.52
CA ARG A 139 14.03 5.57 6.50
C ARG A 139 14.05 4.96 7.90
N GLU A 140 14.80 5.58 8.82
CA GLU A 140 14.99 5.07 10.17
C GLU A 140 13.73 5.35 10.98
N ARG A 141 13.27 6.60 11.00
CA ARG A 141 12.02 6.98 11.67
C ARG A 141 10.82 6.17 11.18
N ARG A 142 10.70 5.97 9.87
CA ARG A 142 9.63 5.15 9.27
C ARG A 142 9.72 3.68 9.66
N ARG A 143 10.94 3.15 9.85
CA ARG A 143 11.13 1.79 10.34
C ARG A 143 10.64 1.69 11.78
N ASP A 144 11.02 2.63 12.63
CA ASP A 144 10.68 2.60 14.05
C ASP A 144 9.17 2.80 14.27
N GLU A 145 8.54 3.70 13.52
CA GLU A 145 7.09 3.85 13.51
C GLU A 145 6.36 2.58 13.05
N ALA A 146 6.86 1.94 11.99
CA ALA A 146 6.28 0.68 11.53
C ALA A 146 6.38 -0.40 12.61
N ILE A 147 7.52 -0.51 13.31
CA ILE A 147 7.68 -1.46 14.42
C ILE A 147 6.75 -1.10 15.59
N ARG A 148 6.60 0.19 15.92
CA ARG A 148 5.68 0.65 16.97
C ARG A 148 4.23 0.30 16.67
N ILE A 149 3.81 0.38 15.40
CA ILE A 149 2.43 0.14 14.97
C ILE A 149 2.13 -1.35 14.78
N PHE A 150 3.03 -2.08 14.11
CA PHE A 150 2.83 -3.49 13.77
C PHE A 150 3.45 -4.45 14.79
N GLY A 151 4.12 -3.91 15.81
CA GLY A 151 4.70 -4.64 16.92
C GLY A 151 5.93 -5.47 16.55
N GLN A 152 6.26 -6.40 17.46
CA GLN A 152 7.43 -7.27 17.36
C GLN A 152 7.46 -8.10 16.07
N ALA A 153 6.30 -8.49 15.54
CA ALA A 153 6.20 -9.27 14.32
C ALA A 153 6.79 -8.54 13.09
N GLU A 154 6.69 -7.20 13.04
CA GLU A 154 7.32 -6.40 11.96
C GLU A 154 8.84 -6.39 12.08
N LEU A 155 9.36 -6.25 13.30
CA LEU A 155 10.79 -6.34 13.57
C LEU A 155 11.34 -7.72 13.16
N GLU A 156 10.73 -8.79 13.65
CA GLU A 156 11.13 -10.17 13.33
C GLU A 156 11.10 -10.44 11.83
N THR A 157 10.02 -10.05 11.14
CA THR A 157 9.91 -10.26 9.69
C THR A 157 11.03 -9.53 8.94
N ARG A 158 11.44 -8.33 9.38
CA ARG A 158 12.56 -7.59 8.78
C ARG A 158 13.90 -8.27 9.05
N GLU A 159 14.12 -8.73 10.27
CA GLU A 159 15.33 -9.45 10.63
C GLU A 159 15.48 -10.73 9.81
N TRP A 160 14.42 -11.54 9.70
CA TRP A 160 14.41 -12.75 8.90
C TRP A 160 14.71 -12.45 7.43
N MET A 161 14.10 -11.40 6.87
CA MET A 161 14.41 -10.98 5.51
C MET A 161 15.89 -10.59 5.36
N SER A 162 16.46 -9.87 6.32
CA SER A 162 17.87 -9.46 6.31
C SER A 162 18.80 -10.67 6.35
N VAL A 163 18.57 -11.61 7.27
CA VAL A 163 19.38 -12.82 7.44
C VAL A 163 19.31 -13.70 6.19
N LEU A 164 18.12 -13.89 5.61
CA LEU A 164 17.95 -14.68 4.38
C LEU A 164 18.67 -14.03 3.18
N LYS A 165 18.59 -12.70 3.02
CA LYS A 165 19.35 -11.98 1.97
C LYS A 165 20.85 -12.11 2.17
N ALA A 166 21.34 -12.01 3.40
CA ALA A 166 22.76 -12.18 3.72
C ALA A 166 23.28 -13.59 3.34
N ARG A 167 22.41 -14.61 3.38
CA ARG A 167 22.69 -15.96 2.90
C ARG A 167 22.47 -16.18 1.40
N GLY A 168 22.24 -15.11 0.63
CA GLY A 168 22.09 -15.15 -0.82
C GLY A 168 20.69 -15.49 -1.33
N TYR A 169 19.68 -15.56 -0.45
CA TYR A 169 18.31 -15.85 -0.89
C TYR A 169 17.61 -14.60 -1.46
N ALA A 170 16.93 -14.80 -2.58
CA ALA A 170 16.03 -13.80 -3.15
C ALA A 170 14.68 -13.83 -2.40
N CYS A 171 14.52 -12.98 -1.40
CA CYS A 171 13.29 -12.89 -0.60
C CYS A 171 12.59 -11.52 -0.71
N ARG A 172 11.27 -11.56 -0.66
CA ARG A 172 10.38 -10.39 -0.71
C ARG A 172 9.16 -10.63 0.18
N ARG A 173 8.44 -9.58 0.54
CA ARG A 173 7.10 -9.74 1.11
C ARG A 173 6.05 -9.84 -0.01
N PRO A 174 4.95 -10.58 0.21
CA PRO A 174 3.79 -10.53 -0.68
C PRO A 174 3.03 -9.21 -0.57
N HIS A 175 3.06 -8.56 0.60
CA HIS A 175 2.44 -7.27 0.88
C HIS A 175 3.27 -6.48 1.90
N PRO A 176 3.30 -5.13 1.88
CA PRO A 176 4.08 -4.33 2.85
C PRO A 176 3.81 -4.68 4.31
N ASN A 177 2.55 -4.91 4.68
CA ASN A 177 2.14 -5.30 6.04
C ASN A 177 2.06 -6.83 6.26
N ALA A 178 2.58 -7.65 5.34
CA ALA A 178 2.61 -9.10 5.52
C ALA A 178 3.71 -9.49 6.52
N GLN A 179 3.35 -10.37 7.46
CA GLN A 179 4.27 -11.01 8.41
C GLN A 179 4.81 -12.34 7.86
N GLU A 180 4.90 -12.45 6.53
CA GLU A 180 5.38 -13.61 5.81
C GLU A 180 6.29 -13.18 4.66
N LEU A 181 7.18 -14.10 4.25
CA LEU A 181 8.19 -13.88 3.24
C LEU A 181 8.02 -14.89 2.11
N LEU A 182 8.14 -14.41 0.89
CA LEU A 182 8.27 -15.23 -0.30
C LEU A 182 9.76 -15.34 -0.66
N VAL A 183 10.29 -16.57 -0.63
CA VAL A 183 11.67 -16.90 -0.97
C VAL A 183 11.70 -17.64 -2.30
N ARG A 184 12.44 -17.13 -3.27
CA ARG A 184 12.46 -17.71 -4.61
C ARG A 184 13.39 -18.91 -4.71
N ALA A 185 12.84 -20.05 -5.09
CA ALA A 185 13.58 -21.20 -5.60
C ALA A 185 13.82 -21.07 -7.11
N TYR A 186 15.03 -21.42 -7.54
CA TYR A 186 15.39 -21.55 -8.94
C TYR A 186 15.40 -23.03 -9.30
N ILE A 187 14.50 -23.42 -10.20
CA ILE A 187 14.27 -24.81 -10.61
C ILE A 187 14.88 -24.98 -12.00
N GLY A 188 16.09 -25.55 -12.06
CA GLY A 188 16.91 -25.53 -13.27
C GLY A 188 17.25 -24.10 -13.71
N GLU A 189 17.49 -23.90 -15.00
CA GLU A 189 18.03 -22.63 -15.52
C GLU A 189 16.98 -21.52 -15.69
N HIS A 190 15.71 -21.89 -15.93
CA HIS A 190 14.70 -20.92 -16.38
C HIS A 190 13.42 -20.90 -15.55
N ALA A 191 13.17 -21.92 -14.72
CA ALA A 191 11.96 -21.97 -13.92
C ALA A 191 12.20 -21.43 -12.51
N LYS A 192 11.20 -20.73 -11.98
CA LYS A 192 11.23 -20.10 -10.66
C LYS A 192 9.94 -20.45 -9.94
N PHE A 193 10.03 -20.68 -8.64
CA PHE A 193 8.88 -20.91 -7.80
C PHE A 193 9.08 -20.22 -6.45
N ASP A 194 8.05 -19.60 -5.91
CA ASP A 194 8.15 -18.94 -4.61
C ASP A 194 7.81 -19.96 -3.50
N MET A 195 8.68 -20.07 -2.50
CA MET A 195 8.43 -20.75 -1.24
C MET A 195 7.93 -19.71 -0.23
N LEU A 196 7.06 -20.13 0.68
CA LEU A 196 6.52 -19.32 1.76
C LEU A 196 7.30 -19.59 3.04
N VAL A 197 7.73 -18.52 3.70
CA VAL A 197 8.35 -18.52 5.02
C VAL A 197 7.46 -17.67 5.93
N ALA A 198 6.84 -18.29 6.93
CA ALA A 198 5.85 -17.63 7.77
C ALA A 198 5.98 -18.10 9.23
N PRO A 199 5.58 -17.26 10.21
CA PRO A 199 5.53 -17.67 11.60
C PRO A 199 4.46 -18.76 11.81
N SER A 200 4.79 -19.72 12.66
CA SER A 200 3.93 -20.81 13.08
C SER A 200 3.30 -20.50 14.44
N ALA A 201 2.24 -21.23 14.79
CA ALA A 201 1.54 -21.06 16.07
C ALA A 201 2.44 -21.29 17.29
N ASN A 202 3.55 -22.00 17.12
CA ASN A 202 4.50 -22.32 18.18
C ASN A 202 5.62 -21.25 18.33
N GLY A 203 5.51 -20.11 17.63
CA GLY A 203 6.53 -19.06 17.62
C GLY A 203 7.78 -19.39 16.78
N PHE A 204 7.75 -20.48 16.03
CA PHE A 204 8.81 -20.84 15.07
C PHE A 204 8.51 -20.29 13.68
N TRP A 205 9.49 -20.31 12.79
CA TRP A 205 9.29 -19.94 11.39
C TRP A 205 9.32 -21.19 10.52
N ASP A 206 8.23 -21.42 9.81
CA ASP A 206 8.04 -22.60 8.97
C ASP A 206 8.22 -22.27 7.50
N VAL A 207 8.65 -23.28 6.74
CA VAL A 207 8.82 -23.20 5.29
C VAL A 207 7.81 -24.12 4.62
N SER A 208 7.08 -23.58 3.64
CA SER A 208 6.20 -24.35 2.78
C SER A 208 6.35 -23.93 1.32
N ALA A 209 5.94 -24.78 0.39
CA ALA A 209 5.81 -24.36 -1.01
C ALA A 209 4.53 -23.55 -1.16
N LYS A 210 4.60 -22.33 -1.74
CA LYS A 210 3.42 -21.49 -2.01
C LYS A 210 2.33 -22.30 -2.71
N GLU A 211 1.07 -21.99 -2.42
CA GLU A 211 -0.04 -22.60 -3.14
C GLU A 211 -0.02 -22.23 -4.62
N ALA A 212 -0.30 -23.22 -5.46
CA ALA A 212 -0.34 -23.05 -6.90
C ALA A 212 -1.71 -22.54 -7.34
N GLN A 213 -1.74 -21.48 -8.13
CA GLN A 213 -2.99 -20.89 -8.63
C GLN A 213 -3.42 -21.48 -9.98
N ASN A 214 -2.52 -22.19 -10.67
CA ASN A 214 -2.80 -22.77 -11.98
C ASN A 214 -2.00 -24.06 -12.22
N LYS A 215 -2.33 -24.79 -13.29
CA LYS A 215 -1.70 -26.08 -13.64
C LYS A 215 -0.17 -25.98 -13.83
N ARG A 216 0.33 -24.86 -14.37
CA ARG A 216 1.77 -24.65 -14.56
C ARG A 216 2.48 -24.51 -13.22
N GLU A 217 1.94 -23.68 -12.33
CA GLU A 217 2.45 -23.51 -10.97
C GLU A 217 2.37 -24.81 -10.18
N ALA A 218 1.33 -25.63 -10.35
CA ALA A 218 1.21 -26.92 -9.68
C ALA A 218 2.36 -27.87 -10.04
N ARG A 219 2.74 -27.91 -11.33
CA ARG A 219 3.90 -28.69 -11.81
C ARG A 219 5.22 -28.14 -11.25
N LEU A 220 5.36 -26.81 -11.16
CA LEU A 220 6.54 -26.17 -10.58
C LEU A 220 6.64 -26.42 -9.07
N ARG A 221 5.52 -26.33 -8.35
CA ARG A 221 5.40 -26.65 -6.92
C ARG A 221 5.84 -28.09 -6.65
N ALA A 222 5.30 -29.05 -7.39
CA ALA A 222 5.63 -30.47 -7.22
C ALA A 222 7.14 -30.71 -7.43
N ARG A 223 7.73 -30.06 -8.44
CA ARG A 223 9.17 -30.13 -8.71
C ARG A 223 10.00 -29.43 -7.63
N CYS A 224 9.58 -28.25 -7.16
CA CYS A 224 10.21 -27.54 -6.05
C CYS A 224 10.31 -28.40 -4.79
N VAL A 225 9.26 -29.17 -4.49
CA VAL A 225 9.22 -30.09 -3.35
C VAL A 225 10.10 -31.32 -3.60
N ARG A 226 9.94 -31.97 -4.76
CA ARG A 226 10.70 -33.17 -5.13
C ARG A 226 12.21 -32.94 -5.17
N ASP A 227 12.63 -31.80 -5.72
CA ASP A 227 14.05 -31.44 -5.86
C ASP A 227 14.63 -30.93 -4.52
N GLY A 228 13.84 -30.93 -3.44
CA GLY A 228 14.32 -30.71 -2.07
C GLY A 228 14.50 -29.25 -1.66
N HIS A 229 14.10 -28.27 -2.48
CA HIS A 229 14.30 -26.84 -2.17
C HIS A 229 13.63 -26.41 -0.87
N VAL A 230 12.41 -26.89 -0.60
CA VAL A 230 11.68 -26.59 0.65
C VAL A 230 12.45 -27.12 1.86
N ARG A 231 12.96 -28.35 1.77
CA ARG A 231 13.74 -28.98 2.85
C ARG A 231 15.06 -28.27 3.07
N ALA A 232 15.75 -27.88 1.99
CA ALA A 232 17.00 -27.14 2.07
C ALA A 232 16.81 -25.79 2.78
N LEU A 233 15.76 -25.04 2.42
CA LEU A 233 15.45 -23.78 3.09
C LEU A 233 15.03 -24.00 4.55
N ALA A 234 14.23 -25.04 4.85
CA ALA A 234 13.87 -25.39 6.23
C ALA A 234 15.10 -25.68 7.10
N ASN A 235 16.09 -26.39 6.56
CA ASN A 235 17.35 -26.65 7.26
C ASN A 235 18.13 -25.35 7.55
N VAL A 236 18.15 -24.41 6.59
CA VAL A 236 18.77 -23.09 6.79
C VAL A 236 18.06 -22.31 7.89
N LEU A 237 16.73 -22.32 7.92
CA LEU A 237 15.98 -21.68 9.00
C LEU A 237 16.32 -22.32 10.36
N ALA A 238 16.31 -23.65 10.45
CA ALA A 238 16.65 -24.37 11.68
C ALA A 238 18.06 -24.03 12.18
N GLU A 239 19.04 -23.93 11.28
CA GLU A 239 20.41 -23.51 11.60
C GLU A 239 20.46 -22.08 12.17
N ILE A 240 19.79 -21.13 11.51
CA ILE A 240 19.69 -19.74 11.98
C ILE A 240 19.08 -19.68 13.39
N MET A 241 18.00 -20.45 13.62
CA MET A 241 17.33 -20.49 14.92
C MET A 241 18.21 -21.11 16.00
N SER A 242 18.99 -22.14 15.68
CA SER A 242 19.93 -22.77 16.62
C SER A 242 20.99 -21.75 17.11
N VAL A 243 21.59 -21.01 16.16
CA VAL A 243 22.58 -19.95 16.48
C VAL A 243 21.96 -18.85 17.34
N ARG A 244 20.73 -18.43 17.03
CA ARG A 244 20.01 -17.42 17.82
C ARG A 244 19.74 -17.90 19.25
N ARG A 245 19.34 -19.16 19.44
CA ARG A 245 19.14 -19.71 20.78
C ARG A 245 20.44 -19.72 21.57
N GLN A 246 21.55 -20.22 21.01
CA GLN A 246 22.84 -20.28 21.71
C GLN A 246 23.27 -18.90 22.24
N ARG A 247 23.15 -17.85 21.43
CA ARG A 247 23.47 -16.47 21.86
C ARG A 247 22.59 -15.91 22.98
N LEU A 248 21.38 -16.45 23.17
CA LEU A 248 20.50 -16.05 24.27
C LEU A 248 20.83 -16.76 25.59
N TRP A 249 21.59 -17.87 25.55
CA TRP A 249 22.05 -18.59 26.73
C TRP A 249 23.46 -18.15 27.20
N ASP A 250 24.21 -17.46 26.34
CA ASP A 250 25.54 -16.92 26.64
C ASP A 250 25.50 -15.50 27.25
N ILE A 251 24.31 -14.95 27.50
CA ILE A 251 24.04 -13.66 28.18
C ILE A 251 23.36 -13.96 29.52
#